data_AF-A0A285U4E7-F1
#
_entry.id   AF-A0A285U4E7-F1
#
_cell.length_a   1.000
_cell.length_b   1.000
_cell.length_c   1.000
_cell.angle_alpha   90.00
_cell.angle_beta   90.00
_cell.angle_gamma   90.00
#
_symmetry.space_group_name_H-M   'P 1'
#
loop_
_entity.id
_entity.type
_entity.pdbx_description
1 polymer ?
#
loop_
_entity_poly.entity_id
_entity_poly.type
_entity_poly.pdbx_seq_one_letter_code
_entity_poly.pdbx_strand_id
1 'polypeptide(L)'
;MLRAVNKYVQNSLVAIMMACSVTALFSSTSFSWAKFEILHIPIIFIISLVGSLFISEDVRNSFKKVLRFEKRKDQRPIWEVGVGMIFFFVQIGIVEVFFRSLMTPDLGGMPLYIVISFMNAFLATVIYEEVIYTKITKQGNTNKPTVK
;
A
#
# COMPACT_ATOMS: atom_id res chain seq x y z
N MET A 1 20.99 -5.40 -1.32
CA MET A 1 20.00 -5.78 -0.28
C MET A 1 18.83 -4.81 -0.19
N LEU A 2 19.07 -3.51 0.06
CA LEU A 2 18.01 -2.50 0.25
C LEU A 2 17.00 -2.43 -0.92
N ARG A 3 17.46 -2.44 -2.18
CA ARG A 3 16.59 -2.41 -3.38
C ARG A 3 15.68 -3.64 -3.51
N ALA A 4 16.14 -4.81 -3.07
CA ALA A 4 15.35 -6.04 -3.12
C ALA A 4 14.26 -6.02 -2.04
N VAL A 5 14.61 -5.67 -0.80
CA VAL A 5 13.65 -5.51 0.31
C VAL A 5 12.56 -4.50 -0.06
N ASN A 6 12.97 -3.38 -0.65
CA ASN A 6 12.10 -2.33 -1.16
C ASN A 6 11.08 -2.85 -2.19
N LYS A 7 11.53 -3.72 -3.09
CA LYS A 7 10.71 -4.37 -4.12
C LYS A 7 9.68 -5.30 -3.48
N TYR A 8 10.10 -6.12 -2.51
CA TYR A 8 9.23 -7.06 -1.82
C TYR A 8 8.15 -6.35 -1.00
N VAL A 9 8.52 -5.34 -0.21
CA VAL A 9 7.56 -4.57 0.60
C VAL A 9 6.49 -3.92 -0.28
N GLN A 10 6.86 -3.31 -1.41
CA GLN A 10 5.88 -2.74 -2.33
C GLN A 10 4.95 -3.79 -2.93
N ASN A 11 5.50 -4.92 -3.38
CA ASN A 11 4.70 -5.99 -3.96
C ASN A 11 3.72 -6.57 -2.94
N SER A 12 4.16 -6.75 -1.69
CA SER A 12 3.30 -7.20 -0.59
C SER A 12 2.20 -6.18 -0.31
N LEU A 13 2.50 -4.88 -0.24
CA LEU A 13 1.49 -3.84 0.00
C LEU A 13 0.47 -3.76 -1.14
N VAL A 14 0.91 -3.84 -2.40
CA VAL A 14 0.01 -3.89 -3.57
C VAL A 14 -0.85 -5.16 -3.52
N ALA A 15 -0.26 -6.31 -3.18
CA ALA A 15 -1.00 -7.55 -3.08
C ALA A 15 -2.05 -7.52 -1.97
N ILE A 16 -1.72 -6.95 -0.81
CA ILE A 16 -2.66 -6.78 0.31
C ILE A 16 -3.79 -5.83 -0.11
N MET A 17 -3.48 -4.71 -0.74
CA MET A 17 -4.48 -3.77 -1.23
C MET A 17 -5.47 -4.46 -2.17
N MET A 18 -4.96 -5.20 -3.16
CA MET A 18 -5.79 -5.94 -4.11
C MET A 18 -6.62 -7.03 -3.44
N ALA A 19 -6.03 -7.78 -2.51
CA ALA A 19 -6.75 -8.79 -1.75
C ALA A 19 -7.87 -8.20 -0.91
N CYS A 20 -7.63 -7.05 -0.25
CA CYS A 20 -8.66 -6.33 0.48
C CYS A 20 -9.77 -5.86 -0.47
N SER A 21 -9.45 -5.27 -1.62
CA SER A 21 -10.47 -4.81 -2.59
C SER A 21 -11.34 -5.96 -3.10
N VAL A 22 -10.73 -7.09 -3.47
CA VAL A 22 -11.48 -8.28 -3.92
C VAL A 22 -12.36 -8.79 -2.79
N THR A 23 -11.82 -8.94 -1.58
CA THR A 23 -12.57 -9.45 -0.42
C THR A 23 -13.72 -8.50 -0.03
N ALA A 24 -13.50 -7.18 -0.12
CA ALA A 24 -14.51 -6.17 0.14
C ALA A 24 -15.71 -6.30 -0.83
N LEU A 25 -15.45 -6.51 -2.13
CA LEU A 25 -16.50 -6.75 -3.14
C LEU A 25 -17.35 -7.99 -2.81
N PHE A 26 -16.72 -9.06 -2.34
CA PHE A 26 -17.46 -10.26 -1.90
C PHE A 26 -18.21 -10.04 -0.58
N SER A 27 -17.70 -9.19 0.31
CA SER A 27 -18.35 -8.87 1.61
C SER A 27 -19.53 -7.90 1.52
N SER A 28 -19.60 -7.08 0.46
CA SER A 28 -20.69 -6.12 0.24
C SER A 28 -21.85 -6.72 -0.56
N THR A 29 -21.63 -7.85 -1.22
CA THR A 29 -22.67 -8.52 -2.02
C THR A 29 -23.43 -9.53 -1.16
N SER A 30 -24.75 -9.36 -1.03
CA SER A 30 -25.66 -10.22 -0.25
C SER A 30 -25.92 -11.58 -0.91
N PHE A 31 -24.88 -12.30 -1.31
CA PHE A 31 -25.02 -13.66 -1.84
C PHE A 31 -25.52 -14.59 -0.72
N SER A 32 -26.81 -14.93 -0.76
CA SER A 32 -27.53 -15.80 0.18
C SER A 32 -26.85 -17.16 0.44
N TRP A 33 -25.98 -17.62 -0.46
CA TRP A 33 -25.23 -18.87 -0.35
C TRP A 33 -23.96 -18.76 0.55
N ALA A 34 -23.56 -17.56 0.96
CA ALA A 34 -22.34 -17.28 1.71
C ALA A 34 -22.54 -17.17 3.24
N LYS A 35 -23.60 -17.77 3.79
CA LYS A 35 -23.93 -17.75 5.23
C LYS A 35 -23.05 -18.66 6.12
N PHE A 36 -21.84 -19.03 5.67
CA PHE A 36 -20.80 -19.54 6.56
C PHE A 36 -19.96 -18.34 7.06
N GLU A 37 -20.61 -17.51 7.87
CA GLU A 37 -20.39 -16.06 8.04
C GLU A 37 -19.06 -15.62 8.68
N ILE A 38 -18.19 -16.54 9.14
CA ILE A 38 -16.96 -16.13 9.86
C ILE A 38 -15.67 -16.61 9.16
N LEU A 39 -15.70 -17.76 8.50
CA LEU A 39 -14.49 -18.34 7.87
C LEU A 39 -14.32 -17.95 6.40
N HIS A 40 -15.37 -17.53 5.71
CA HIS A 40 -15.27 -17.18 4.28
C HIS A 40 -14.40 -15.94 4.02
N ILE A 41 -14.50 -14.91 4.86
CA ILE A 41 -13.76 -13.65 4.67
C ILE A 41 -12.24 -13.89 4.77
N PRO A 42 -11.71 -14.53 5.83
CA PRO A 42 -10.27 -14.86 5.90
C PRO A 42 -9.81 -15.78 4.76
N ILE A 43 -10.61 -16.77 4.36
CA ILE A 43 -10.24 -17.72 3.29
C ILE A 43 -10.16 -17.01 1.93
N ILE A 44 -11.17 -16.22 1.57
CA ILE A 44 -11.19 -15.43 0.33
C ILE A 44 -10.03 -14.44 0.33
N PHE A 45 -9.72 -13.81 1.46
CA PHE A 45 -8.58 -12.93 1.60
C PHE A 45 -7.27 -13.66 1.35
N ILE A 46 -7.04 -14.83 1.94
CA ILE A 46 -5.80 -15.61 1.74
C ILE A 46 -5.64 -16.02 0.28
N ILE A 47 -6.71 -16.54 -0.35
CA ILE A 47 -6.68 -16.91 -1.77
C ILE A 47 -6.37 -15.69 -2.65
N SER A 48 -7.06 -14.57 -2.39
CA SER A 48 -6.87 -13.32 -3.12
C SER A 48 -5.48 -12.74 -2.89
N LEU A 49 -4.91 -12.87 -1.70
CA LEU A 49 -3.57 -12.42 -1.35
C LEU A 49 -2.51 -13.21 -2.11
N VAL A 50 -2.62 -14.54 -2.12
CA VAL A 50 -1.70 -15.40 -2.87
C VAL A 50 -1.77 -15.08 -4.36
N GLY A 51 -2.98 -14.99 -4.93
CA GLY A 51 -3.17 -14.59 -6.33
C GLY A 51 -2.59 -13.21 -6.63
N SER A 52 -2.83 -12.24 -5.75
CA SER A 52 -2.35 -10.87 -5.91
C SER A 52 -0.83 -10.76 -5.79
N LEU A 53 -0.16 -11.62 -4.99
CA LEU A 53 1.30 -11.65 -4.92
C LEU A 53 1.94 -11.99 -6.26
N PHE A 54 1.35 -12.91 -7.04
CA PHE A 54 1.85 -13.29 -8.36
C PHE A 54 1.79 -12.14 -9.37
N ILE A 55 0.71 -11.34 -9.35
CA ILE A 55 0.50 -10.24 -10.30
C ILE A 55 0.94 -8.86 -9.78
N SER A 56 1.33 -8.77 -8.51
CA SER A 56 1.72 -7.51 -7.84
C SER A 56 2.83 -6.76 -8.57
N GLU A 57 3.76 -7.48 -9.18
CA GLU A 57 4.87 -6.91 -9.95
C GLU A 57 4.38 -6.20 -11.22
N ASP A 58 3.46 -6.81 -11.96
CA ASP A 58 2.89 -6.26 -13.18
C ASP A 58 1.99 -5.06 -12.89
N VAL A 59 1.20 -5.14 -11.82
CA VAL A 59 0.36 -4.04 -11.34
C VAL A 59 1.24 -2.86 -10.91
N ARG A 60 2.30 -3.11 -10.15
CA ARG A 60 3.28 -2.07 -9.79
C ARG A 60 3.89 -1.43 -11.03
N ASN A 61 4.29 -2.21 -12.02
CA ASN A 61 4.85 -1.70 -13.29
C ASN A 61 3.84 -0.85 -14.05
N SER A 62 2.56 -1.24 -14.04
CA SER A 62 1.45 -0.46 -14.60
C SER A 62 1.27 0.86 -13.87
N PHE A 63 1.32 0.89 -12.53
CA PHE A 63 1.32 2.14 -11.75
C PHE A 63 2.50 3.05 -12.13
N LYS A 64 3.70 2.52 -12.35
CA LYS A 64 4.86 3.33 -12.80
C LYS A 64 4.57 4.03 -14.12
N LYS A 65 3.95 3.31 -15.05
CA LYS A 65 3.59 3.80 -16.39
C LYS A 65 2.53 4.90 -16.29
N VAL A 66 1.47 4.66 -15.52
CA VAL A 66 0.38 5.63 -15.29
C VAL A 66 0.90 6.91 -14.63
N LEU A 67 1.74 6.78 -13.61
CA LEU A 67 2.36 7.91 -12.90
C LEU A 67 3.49 8.58 -13.68
N ARG A 68 3.70 8.17 -14.94
CA ARG A 68 4.72 8.66 -15.87
C ARG A 68 6.10 8.70 -15.24
N PHE A 69 6.42 7.68 -14.43
CA PHE A 69 7.62 7.66 -13.61
C PHE A 69 8.89 7.84 -14.43
N GLU A 70 8.95 7.17 -15.58
CA GLU A 70 10.08 7.18 -16.50
C GLU A 70 10.33 8.55 -17.15
N LYS A 71 9.30 9.41 -17.22
CA LYS A 71 9.37 10.75 -17.83
C LYS A 71 9.71 11.85 -16.81
N ARG A 72 9.93 11.52 -15.54
CA ARG A 72 10.22 12.51 -14.49
C ARG A 72 11.69 12.94 -14.55
N LYS A 73 11.91 14.26 -14.48
CA LYS A 73 13.26 14.88 -14.41
C LYS A 73 14.00 14.41 -13.15
N ASP A 74 13.26 14.31 -12.04
CA ASP A 74 13.72 13.68 -10.81
C ASP A 74 13.07 12.29 -10.68
N GLN A 75 13.84 11.25 -10.97
CA GLN A 75 13.44 9.85 -10.75
C GLN A 75 13.53 9.48 -9.26
N ARG A 76 12.95 10.31 -8.38
CA ARG A 76 12.82 9.96 -6.96
C ARG A 76 12.05 8.66 -6.86
N PRO A 77 12.44 7.68 -6.04
CA PRO A 77 11.80 6.38 -6.04
C PRO A 77 10.28 6.51 -5.86
N ILE A 78 9.48 5.74 -6.61
CA ILE A 78 8.01 5.63 -6.48
C ILE A 78 7.52 5.52 -5.04
N TRP A 79 8.41 5.07 -4.16
CA TRP A 79 8.24 5.15 -2.71
C TRP A 79 7.71 6.49 -2.19
N GLU A 80 8.17 7.64 -2.68
CA GLU A 80 7.75 8.94 -2.12
C GLU A 80 6.28 9.29 -2.39
N VAL A 81 5.71 8.87 -3.51
CA VAL A 81 4.32 9.24 -3.88
C VAL A 81 3.38 8.03 -3.79
N GLY A 82 3.90 6.82 -4.03
CA GLY A 82 3.12 5.60 -4.11
C GLY A 82 2.97 4.85 -2.79
N VAL A 83 3.94 4.93 -1.86
CA VAL A 83 3.83 4.17 -0.59
C VAL A 83 2.77 4.79 0.32
N GLY A 84 2.72 6.12 0.44
CA GLY A 84 1.65 6.77 1.21
C GLY A 84 0.27 6.35 0.69
N MET A 85 0.07 6.37 -0.63
CA MET A 85 -1.20 5.98 -1.25
C MET A 85 -1.53 4.50 -1.06
N ILE A 86 -0.60 3.59 -1.35
CA ILE A 86 -0.84 2.15 -1.19
C ILE A 86 -1.04 1.81 0.29
N PHE A 87 -0.25 2.39 1.19
CA PHE A 87 -0.36 2.20 2.63
C PHE A 87 -1.68 2.74 3.18
N PHE A 88 -2.18 3.85 2.64
CA PHE A 88 -3.51 4.38 2.93
C PHE A 88 -4.61 3.39 2.52
N PHE A 89 -4.58 2.90 1.27
CA PHE A 89 -5.58 1.95 0.78
C PHE A 89 -5.53 0.59 1.49
N VAL A 90 -4.33 0.12 1.87
CA VAL A 90 -4.19 -1.10 2.67
C VAL A 90 -4.87 -0.94 4.02
N GLN A 91 -4.67 0.17 4.73
CA GLN A 91 -5.30 0.41 6.04
C GLN A 91 -6.82 0.48 5.94
N ILE A 92 -7.34 1.24 4.95
CA ILE A 92 -8.78 1.30 4.66
C ILE A 92 -9.33 -0.09 4.37
N GLY A 93 -8.67 -0.83 3.47
CA GLY A 93 -9.11 -2.17 3.08
C GLY A 93 -9.10 -3.17 4.24
N ILE A 94 -8.11 -3.10 5.12
CA ILE A 94 -8.07 -3.95 6.33
C ILE A 94 -9.24 -3.62 7.26
N VAL A 95 -9.52 -2.34 7.48
CA VAL A 95 -10.65 -1.93 8.33
C VAL A 95 -11.98 -2.36 7.71
N GLU A 96 -12.14 -2.16 6.40
CA GLU A 96 -13.36 -2.51 5.67
C GLU A 96 -13.65 -4.02 5.65
N VAL A 97 -12.60 -4.84 5.60
CA VAL A 97 -12.74 -6.30 5.51
C VAL A 97 -12.79 -6.97 6.89
N PHE A 98 -11.95 -6.55 7.84
CA PHE A 98 -11.77 -7.25 9.11
C PHE A 98 -12.31 -6.50 10.33
N PHE A 99 -12.44 -5.17 10.26
CA PHE A 99 -12.79 -4.34 11.42
C PHE A 99 -13.92 -3.35 11.11
N ARG A 100 -14.98 -3.81 10.44
CA ARG A 100 -16.15 -2.95 10.11
C ARG A 100 -16.74 -2.23 11.31
N SER A 101 -16.63 -2.79 12.52
CA SER A 101 -17.06 -2.14 13.75
C SER A 101 -16.35 -0.80 14.01
N LEU A 102 -15.10 -0.64 13.55
CA LEU A 102 -14.32 0.60 13.62
C LEU A 102 -14.71 1.67 12.60
N MET A 103 -15.68 1.38 11.72
CA MET A 103 -16.24 2.38 10.79
C MET A 103 -17.33 3.24 11.42
N THR A 104 -17.77 2.90 12.64
CA THR A 104 -18.83 3.62 13.37
C THR A 104 -18.43 4.97 13.97
N PRO A 105 -17.18 5.20 14.43
CA PRO A 105 -16.79 6.50 14.97
C PRO A 105 -16.53 7.51 13.84
N ASP A 106 -17.04 8.73 14.01
CA ASP A 106 -16.83 9.86 13.10
C ASP A 106 -16.10 11.02 13.79
N LEU A 107 -15.28 11.75 13.02
CA LEU A 107 -14.66 13.01 13.42
C LEU A 107 -15.14 14.12 12.48
N GLY A 108 -15.99 15.02 12.98
CA GLY A 108 -16.52 16.12 12.18
C GLY A 108 -17.34 15.67 10.95
N GLY A 109 -17.98 14.50 11.04
CA GLY A 109 -18.75 13.90 9.94
C GLY A 109 -17.91 13.10 8.93
N MET A 110 -16.60 12.94 9.16
CA MET A 110 -15.73 12.05 8.39
C MET A 110 -15.45 10.76 9.17
N PRO A 111 -15.52 9.57 8.55
CA PRO A 111 -15.21 8.32 9.22
C PRO A 111 -13.79 8.30 9.80
N LEU A 112 -13.66 8.00 11.09
CA LEU A 112 -12.40 8.11 11.83
C LEU A 112 -11.29 7.23 11.22
N TYR A 113 -11.65 6.05 10.71
CA TYR A 113 -10.71 5.13 10.10
C TYR A 113 -10.06 5.70 8.83
N ILE A 114 -10.75 6.55 8.08
CA ILE A 114 -10.21 7.25 6.91
C ILE A 114 -9.20 8.30 7.37
N VAL A 115 -9.57 9.09 8.39
CA VAL A 115 -8.71 10.14 8.96
C VAL A 115 -7.42 9.54 9.51
N ILE A 116 -7.53 8.47 10.32
CA ILE A 116 -6.37 7.78 10.89
C ILE A 116 -5.49 7.19 9.79
N SER A 117 -6.10 6.51 8.80
CA SER A 117 -5.36 5.93 7.68
C SER A 117 -4.58 7.01 6.91
N PHE A 118 -5.20 8.17 6.70
CA PHE A 118 -4.60 9.30 6.01
C PHE A 118 -3.41 9.88 6.82
N MET A 119 -3.59 10.11 8.12
CA MET A 119 -2.53 10.59 9.00
C MET A 119 -1.34 9.62 9.06
N ASN A 120 -1.61 8.32 9.16
CA ASN A 120 -0.58 7.29 9.16
C ASN A 120 0.17 7.23 7.82
N ALA A 121 -0.54 7.35 6.69
CA ALA A 121 0.07 7.41 5.37
C ALA A 121 0.95 8.64 5.18
N PHE A 122 0.49 9.80 5.66
CA PHE A 122 1.27 11.02 5.67
C PHE A 122 2.55 10.87 6.51
N LEU A 123 2.42 10.40 7.75
CA LEU A 123 3.56 10.20 8.65
C LEU A 123 4.57 9.19 8.07
N ALA A 124 4.11 8.07 7.51
CA ALA A 124 4.98 7.08 6.88
C ALA A 124 5.76 7.68 5.70
N THR A 125 5.13 8.57 4.94
CA THR A 125 5.77 9.28 3.82
C THR A 125 6.84 10.24 4.33
N VAL A 126 6.54 11.04 5.36
CA VAL A 126 7.50 11.96 5.98
C VAL A 126 8.69 11.22 6.59
N ILE A 127 8.45 10.13 7.35
CA ILE A 127 9.52 9.32 7.94
C ILE A 127 10.43 8.74 6.85
N TYR A 128 9.84 8.26 5.75
CA TYR A 128 10.61 7.75 4.63
C TYR A 128 11.50 8.84 4.01
N GLU A 129 10.95 10.03 3.74
CA GLU A 129 11.69 11.15 3.16
C GLU A 129 12.84 11.60 4.08
N GLU A 130 12.55 11.85 5.34
CA GLU A 130 13.52 12.39 6.29
C GLU A 130 14.58 11.39 6.71
N VAL A 131 14.20 10.15 7.03
CA VAL A 131 15.10 9.18 7.64
C VAL A 131 15.79 8.31 6.60
N ILE A 132 15.07 7.88 5.57
CA ILE A 132 15.56 6.87 4.62
C ILE A 132 16.16 7.54 3.39
N TYR A 133 15.46 8.47 2.75
CA TYR A 133 15.94 9.12 1.53
C TYR A 133 17.17 10.02 1.80
N THR A 134 17.14 10.83 2.86
CA THR A 134 18.29 11.65 3.27
C THR A 134 19.55 10.81 3.51
N LYS A 135 19.43 9.62 4.11
CA LYS A 135 20.56 8.70 4.34
C LYS A 135 21.11 8.12 3.03
N ILE A 136 20.22 7.69 2.12
CA ILE A 136 20.62 7.14 0.82
C ILE A 136 21.35 8.19 -0.02
N THR A 137 20.85 9.43 -0.04
CA THR A 137 21.44 10.53 -0.80
C THR A 137 22.79 10.97 -0.21
N LYS A 138 22.93 11.04 1.13
CA LYS A 138 24.21 11.33 1.79
C LYS A 138 25.28 10.26 1.51
N GLN A 139 24.93 8.97 1.56
CA GLN A 139 25.86 7.88 1.23
C GLN A 139 26.27 7.84 -0.25
N GLY A 140 25.37 8.22 -1.16
CA GLY A 140 25.66 8.28 -2.59
C GLY A 140 26.67 9.38 -2.96
N ASN A 141 26.72 10.48 -2.19
CA ASN A 141 27.64 11.59 -2.45
C ASN A 141 29.05 11.38 -1.87
N THR A 142 29.21 10.54 -0.85
CA THR A 142 30.54 10.17 -0.31
C THR A 142 31.31 9.17 -1.17
N ASN A 143 30.65 8.47 -2.09
CA ASN A 143 31.27 7.46 -2.98
C ASN A 143 31.57 7.98 -4.39
N LYS A 144 31.45 9.29 -4.66
CA LYS A 144 31.99 9.85 -5.90
C LYS A 144 33.50 10.01 -5.70
N PRO A 145 34.36 9.33 -6.48
CA PRO A 145 35.76 9.69 -6.53
C PRO A 145 35.81 11.16 -6.95
N THR A 146 36.46 11.98 -6.15
CA THR A 146 36.90 13.31 -6.55
C THR A 146 37.75 13.14 -7.79
N VAL A 147 37.15 13.35 -8.96
CA VAL A 147 37.90 13.59 -10.19
C VAL A 147 38.57 14.94 -9.97
N LYS A 148 39.82 14.88 -9.52
CA LYS A 148 40.80 15.95 -9.68
C LYS A 148 41.65 15.60 -10.88
#